data_AF-A0A952AK07-F1
#
_entry.id   AF-A0A952AK07-F1
#
_cell.length_a   1.000
_cell.length_b   1.000
_cell.length_c   1.000
_cell.angle_alpha   90.00
_cell.angle_beta   90.00
_cell.angle_gamma   90.00
#
_symmetry.space_group_name_H-M   'P 1'
#
loop_
_entity.id
_entity.type
_entity.pdbx_description
1 polymer ?
#
loop_
_entity_poly.entity_id
_entity_poly.type
_entity_poly.pdbx_seq_one_letter_code
_entity_poly.pdbx_strand_id
1 'polypeptide(L)'
;MDKKIINNAISAYFGLGFLLLLPSKKENINNIFVKKHSKTAVFIHFLMFLNYLIFINYKLLGGYSLFGFYLNHVIATTIFLGLFGAILYGVYKASLGDDLLISDLAQKTKAKNLVELKNSNLNQEGIFTIILSLIPIIGFTLRGRFYNYKSNILENNIKFNLIFTLIISIVFLFSFENIGFLFLLIYFIFIGFYSVMIITKKEVINFKLEKIKTFKELYILFLTTIKYIKNYFTNNFKIFQIILDETLNKFNENKLKDKEMLSSLEDGKIKKIFYYIPIINLISFIDINSKNKFHVENGFIITVLFILILIFKLNIYLLFLLFLISFSIGYFEKKDYKIYFLYDIYAIFKFIFLKVFGFGKKGVSLKNKKNEITFEIEK
;
A
#
# COMPACT_ATOMS: atom_id res chain seq x y z
N MET A 1 17.46 12.45 -36.14
CA MET A 1 17.63 11.12 -36.78
C MET A 1 16.31 10.72 -37.43
N ASP A 2 16.33 10.04 -38.59
CA ASP A 2 15.09 9.67 -39.32
C ASP A 2 14.21 8.73 -38.49
N LYS A 3 12.90 9.03 -38.43
CA LYS A 3 11.87 8.28 -37.73
C LYS A 3 11.81 6.82 -38.18
N LYS A 4 12.08 6.52 -39.47
CA LYS A 4 12.14 5.14 -39.96
C LYS A 4 13.29 4.34 -39.33
N ILE A 5 14.43 4.99 -39.11
CA ILE A 5 15.61 4.37 -38.49
C ILE A 5 15.36 4.12 -37.00
N ILE A 6 14.75 5.09 -36.30
CA ILE A 6 14.32 4.94 -34.90
C ILE A 6 13.33 3.78 -34.74
N ASN A 7 12.30 3.72 -35.60
CA ASN A 7 11.30 2.66 -35.53
C ASN A 7 11.90 1.26 -35.80
N ASN A 8 12.86 1.15 -36.72
CA ASN A 8 13.60 -0.10 -36.97
C ASN A 8 14.44 -0.51 -35.74
N ALA A 9 15.09 0.46 -35.07
CA ALA A 9 15.84 0.17 -33.85
C ALA A 9 14.95 -0.26 -32.68
N ILE A 10 13.76 0.36 -32.51
CA ILE A 10 12.76 -0.05 -31.51
C ILE A 10 12.26 -1.47 -31.79
N SER A 11 11.90 -1.76 -33.04
CA SER A 11 11.32 -3.05 -33.42
C SER A 11 12.32 -4.22 -33.26
N ALA A 12 13.63 -3.95 -33.27
CA ALA A 12 14.64 -4.94 -32.94
C ALA A 12 14.44 -5.60 -31.57
N TYR A 13 13.95 -4.85 -30.59
CA TYR A 13 13.68 -5.30 -29.21
C TYR A 13 12.42 -6.15 -29.06
N PHE A 14 11.60 -6.27 -30.10
CA PHE A 14 10.39 -7.11 -30.11
C PHE A 14 10.57 -8.36 -30.98
N GLY A 15 11.76 -8.98 -30.91
CA GLY A 15 12.07 -10.23 -31.61
C GLY A 15 12.49 -10.08 -33.08
N LEU A 16 12.47 -8.88 -33.66
CA LEU A 16 12.90 -8.65 -35.05
C LEU A 16 14.39 -8.36 -35.19
N GLY A 17 15.14 -8.27 -34.09
CA GLY A 17 16.56 -7.91 -34.10
C GLY A 17 17.41 -8.82 -35.00
N PHE A 18 17.14 -10.13 -35.02
CA PHE A 18 17.88 -11.07 -35.89
C PHE A 18 17.67 -10.76 -37.37
N LEU A 19 16.43 -10.48 -37.78
CA LEU A 19 16.09 -10.13 -39.15
C LEU A 19 16.74 -8.81 -39.58
N LEU A 20 16.81 -7.84 -38.66
CA LEU A 20 17.43 -6.54 -38.91
C LEU A 20 18.97 -6.61 -38.96
N LEU A 21 19.60 -7.69 -38.50
CA LEU A 21 21.04 -7.91 -38.67
C LEU A 21 21.40 -8.44 -40.05
N LEU A 22 20.47 -9.05 -40.78
CA LEU A 22 20.71 -9.57 -42.12
C LEU A 22 21.14 -8.45 -43.10
N PRO A 23 21.95 -8.79 -44.12
CA PRO A 23 22.35 -7.83 -45.15
C PRO A 23 21.11 -7.23 -45.84
N SER A 24 21.03 -5.91 -45.94
CA SER A 24 19.93 -5.22 -46.60
C SER A 24 20.45 -4.06 -47.44
N LYS A 25 19.89 -3.87 -48.63
CA LYS A 25 20.17 -2.72 -49.50
C LYS A 25 19.50 -1.44 -49.02
N LYS A 26 18.56 -1.51 -48.06
CA LYS A 26 17.84 -0.34 -47.54
C LYS A 26 18.66 0.37 -46.48
N GLU A 27 19.02 1.64 -46.72
CA GLU A 27 19.85 2.45 -45.82
C GLU A 27 19.27 2.57 -44.41
N ASN A 28 17.94 2.63 -44.28
CA ASN A 28 17.28 2.73 -42.97
C ASN A 28 17.33 1.43 -42.13
N ILE A 29 17.68 0.29 -42.73
CA ILE A 29 17.89 -0.99 -42.05
C ILE A 29 19.39 -1.25 -41.86
N ASN A 30 20.20 -0.86 -42.86
CA ASN A 30 21.66 -1.03 -42.80
C ASN A 30 22.37 0.05 -41.96
N ASN A 31 21.61 0.98 -41.39
CA ASN A 31 22.16 2.04 -40.54
C ASN A 31 22.88 1.46 -39.29
N ILE A 32 24.04 2.02 -38.96
CA ILE A 32 24.89 1.60 -37.84
C ILE A 32 24.12 1.57 -36.51
N PHE A 33 23.24 2.55 -36.27
CA PHE A 33 22.40 2.63 -35.08
C PHE A 33 21.45 1.44 -34.96
N VAL A 34 20.73 1.11 -36.04
CA VAL A 34 19.81 -0.03 -36.10
C VAL A 34 20.57 -1.33 -35.87
N LYS A 35 21.76 -1.48 -36.50
CA LYS A 35 22.60 -2.66 -36.32
C LYS A 35 23.08 -2.82 -34.87
N LYS A 36 23.45 -1.72 -34.20
CA LYS A 36 23.89 -1.74 -32.80
C LYS A 36 22.76 -2.15 -31.86
N HIS A 37 21.59 -1.51 -31.95
CA HIS A 37 20.41 -1.90 -31.17
C HIS A 37 19.95 -3.34 -31.47
N SER A 38 20.05 -3.78 -32.73
CA SER A 38 19.70 -5.14 -33.12
C SER A 38 20.64 -6.19 -32.52
N LYS A 39 21.95 -5.94 -32.49
CA LYS A 39 22.92 -6.83 -31.81
C LYS A 39 22.60 -6.95 -30.32
N THR A 40 22.35 -5.82 -29.66
CA THR A 40 22.00 -5.78 -28.23
C THR A 40 20.69 -6.50 -27.94
N ALA A 41 19.65 -6.26 -28.75
CA ALA A 41 18.36 -6.93 -28.60
C ALA A 41 18.50 -8.45 -28.77
N VAL A 42 19.22 -8.91 -29.81
CA VAL A 42 19.47 -10.35 -30.04
C VAL A 42 20.23 -10.97 -28.86
N PHE A 43 21.23 -10.29 -28.33
CA PHE A 43 21.96 -10.76 -27.16
C PHE A 43 21.05 -10.91 -25.93
N ILE A 44 20.20 -9.92 -25.64
CA ILE A 44 19.25 -10.00 -24.51
C ILE A 44 18.26 -11.16 -24.70
N HIS A 45 17.69 -11.33 -25.90
CA HIS A 45 16.78 -12.44 -26.19
C HIS A 45 17.49 -13.80 -26.11
N PHE A 46 18.75 -13.87 -26.52
CA PHE A 46 19.57 -15.07 -26.35
C PHE A 46 19.81 -15.41 -24.88
N LEU A 47 20.07 -14.43 -24.02
CA LEU A 47 20.14 -14.63 -22.57
C LEU A 47 18.81 -15.09 -21.98
N MET A 48 17.68 -14.56 -22.46
CA MET A 48 16.35 -15.02 -22.06
C MET A 48 16.14 -16.49 -22.47
N PHE A 49 16.55 -16.87 -23.68
CA PHE A 49 16.51 -18.25 -24.15
C PHE A 49 17.40 -19.19 -23.32
N LEU A 50 18.63 -18.78 -22.99
CA LEU A 50 19.51 -19.56 -22.11
C LEU A 50 18.93 -19.73 -20.72
N ASN A 51 18.35 -18.66 -20.15
CA ASN A 51 17.67 -18.72 -18.86
C ASN A 51 16.50 -19.71 -18.88
N TYR A 52 15.70 -19.70 -19.96
CA TYR A 52 14.65 -20.71 -20.18
C TYR A 52 15.23 -22.12 -20.21
N LEU A 53 16.25 -22.37 -21.04
CA LEU A 53 16.85 -23.69 -21.17
C LEU A 53 17.39 -24.21 -19.83
N ILE A 54 18.22 -23.41 -19.16
CA ILE A 54 18.95 -23.85 -17.96
C ILE A 54 18.00 -24.06 -16.77
N PHE A 55 17.18 -23.05 -16.46
CA PHE A 55 16.41 -23.06 -15.21
C PHE A 55 14.99 -23.60 -15.38
N ILE A 56 14.35 -23.41 -16.55
CA ILE A 56 12.99 -23.93 -16.78
C ILE A 56 13.04 -25.34 -17.37
N ASN A 57 13.73 -25.55 -18.50
CA ASN A 57 13.73 -26.83 -19.21
C ASN A 57 14.57 -27.90 -18.50
N TYR A 58 15.86 -27.61 -18.22
CA TYR A 58 16.75 -28.53 -17.51
C TYR A 58 16.56 -28.53 -15.99
N LYS A 59 15.70 -27.64 -15.48
CA LYS A 59 15.37 -27.53 -14.05
C LYS A 59 16.60 -27.49 -13.15
N LEU A 60 17.64 -26.74 -13.55
CA LEU A 60 18.81 -26.54 -12.70
C LEU A 60 18.37 -25.95 -11.35
N LEU A 61 18.70 -26.61 -10.24
CA LEU A 61 18.22 -26.30 -8.88
C LEU A 61 16.72 -26.55 -8.63
N GLY A 62 16.03 -27.28 -9.51
CA GLY A 62 14.60 -27.58 -9.39
C GLY A 62 14.23 -28.55 -8.27
N GLY A 63 15.21 -29.22 -7.65
CA GLY A 63 15.00 -30.06 -6.47
C GLY A 63 14.86 -29.29 -5.15
N TYR A 64 15.13 -27.98 -5.16
CA TYR A 64 15.03 -27.14 -3.96
C TYR A 64 13.76 -26.31 -4.00
N SER A 65 13.00 -26.28 -2.90
CA SER A 65 11.83 -25.42 -2.75
C SER A 65 12.01 -24.43 -1.60
N LEU A 66 11.58 -23.18 -1.83
CA LEU A 66 11.50 -22.13 -0.82
C LEU A 66 10.06 -21.68 -0.74
N PHE A 67 9.43 -21.83 0.42
CA PHE A 67 8.03 -21.43 0.66
C PHE A 67 7.03 -22.00 -0.37
N GLY A 68 7.24 -23.24 -0.83
CA GLY A 68 6.38 -23.90 -1.81
C GLY A 68 6.66 -23.57 -3.28
N PHE A 69 7.61 -22.67 -3.57
CA PHE A 69 8.06 -22.37 -4.92
C PHE A 69 9.39 -23.08 -5.22
N TYR A 70 9.52 -23.69 -6.39
CA TYR A 70 10.77 -24.29 -6.82
C TYR A 70 11.81 -23.20 -7.13
N LEU A 71 13.01 -23.35 -6.56
CA LEU A 71 14.09 -22.36 -6.62
C LEU A 71 14.50 -22.02 -8.06
N ASN A 72 14.48 -23.01 -8.95
CA ASN A 72 14.73 -22.81 -10.38
C ASN A 72 13.74 -21.82 -11.03
N HIS A 73 12.46 -21.88 -10.65
CA HIS A 73 11.44 -20.96 -11.16
C HIS A 73 11.66 -19.55 -10.61
N VAL A 74 11.96 -19.41 -9.31
CA VAL A 74 12.23 -18.11 -8.68
C VAL A 74 13.43 -17.41 -9.34
N ILE A 75 14.51 -18.15 -9.57
CA ILE A 75 15.73 -17.64 -10.23
C ILE A 75 15.41 -17.27 -11.69
N ALA A 76 14.75 -18.17 -12.43
CA ALA A 76 14.40 -17.93 -13.81
C ALA A 76 13.53 -16.67 -13.96
N THR A 77 12.50 -16.53 -13.13
CA THR A 77 11.61 -15.36 -13.12
C THR A 77 12.37 -14.07 -12.84
N THR A 78 13.28 -14.09 -11.86
CA THR A 78 14.09 -12.91 -11.51
C THR A 78 14.99 -12.48 -12.67
N ILE A 79 15.68 -13.43 -13.31
CA ILE A 79 16.52 -13.17 -14.48
C ILE A 79 15.67 -12.65 -15.66
N PHE A 80 14.51 -13.26 -15.92
CA PHE A 80 13.61 -12.79 -16.97
C PHE A 80 13.15 -11.36 -16.75
N LEU A 81 12.86 -10.96 -15.51
CA LEU A 81 12.45 -9.59 -15.21
C LEU A 81 13.57 -8.59 -15.42
N GLY A 82 14.80 -8.93 -15.02
CA GLY A 82 15.97 -8.11 -15.29
C GLY A 82 16.21 -7.90 -16.78
N LEU A 83 16.14 -8.99 -17.57
CA LEU A 83 16.31 -8.95 -19.02
C LEU A 83 15.15 -8.23 -19.72
N PHE A 84 13.92 -8.39 -19.26
CA PHE A 84 12.75 -7.66 -19.76
C PHE A 84 12.87 -6.16 -19.48
N GLY A 85 13.35 -5.78 -18.29
CA GLY A 85 13.70 -4.40 -17.98
C GLY A 85 14.75 -3.82 -18.92
N ALA A 86 15.76 -4.62 -19.30
CA ALA A 86 16.77 -4.22 -20.27
C ALA A 86 16.19 -4.03 -21.69
N ILE A 87 15.22 -4.86 -22.10
CA ILE A 87 14.46 -4.68 -23.36
C ILE A 87 13.74 -3.31 -23.35
N LEU A 88 12.97 -3.02 -22.29
CA LEU A 88 12.23 -1.76 -22.18
C LEU A 88 13.16 -0.54 -22.14
N TYR A 89 14.28 -0.63 -21.44
CA TYR A 89 15.28 0.43 -21.41
C TYR A 89 15.93 0.64 -22.79
N GLY A 90 16.17 -0.44 -23.53
CA GLY A 90 16.65 -0.38 -24.91
C GLY A 90 15.65 0.25 -25.87
N VAL A 91 14.36 -0.05 -25.74
CA VAL A 91 13.28 0.62 -26.48
C VAL A 91 13.26 2.12 -26.18
N TYR A 92 13.35 2.49 -24.91
CA TYR A 92 13.40 3.89 -24.50
C TYR A 92 14.60 4.62 -25.11
N LYS A 93 15.80 4.05 -25.01
CA LYS A 93 17.02 4.63 -25.61
C LYS A 93 16.93 4.75 -27.12
N ALA A 94 16.47 3.69 -27.80
CA ALA A 94 16.23 3.72 -29.24
C ALA A 94 15.24 4.83 -29.65
N SER A 95 14.18 5.05 -28.86
CA SER A 95 13.18 6.09 -29.11
C SER A 95 13.72 7.52 -29.01
N LEU A 96 14.76 7.71 -28.19
CA LEU A 96 15.47 8.99 -28.06
C LEU A 96 16.56 9.19 -29.13
N GLY A 97 16.89 8.16 -29.91
CA GLY A 97 18.03 8.17 -30.82
C GLY A 97 19.37 8.00 -30.11
N ASP A 98 19.36 7.49 -28.88
CA ASP A 98 20.55 7.23 -28.07
C ASP A 98 20.98 5.77 -28.17
N ASP A 99 22.28 5.53 -28.23
CA ASP A 99 22.84 4.18 -28.11
C ASP A 99 22.60 3.60 -26.71
N LEU A 100 22.45 2.27 -26.64
CA LEU A 100 22.51 1.55 -25.37
C LEU A 100 23.95 1.09 -25.10
N LEU A 101 24.66 1.77 -24.20
CA LEU A 101 25.92 1.30 -23.66
C LEU A 101 25.64 0.39 -22.45
N ILE A 102 26.21 -0.81 -22.44
CA ILE A 102 26.09 -1.74 -21.29
C ILE A 102 26.66 -1.08 -20.01
N SER A 103 27.63 -0.16 -20.14
CA SER A 103 28.14 0.66 -19.05
C SER A 103 27.12 1.65 -18.47
N ASP A 104 26.09 2.05 -19.21
CA ASP A 104 25.03 2.95 -18.73
C ASP A 104 24.05 2.25 -17.79
N LEU A 105 23.99 0.91 -17.83
CA LEU A 105 23.30 0.11 -16.82
C LEU A 105 24.06 0.12 -15.48
N ALA A 106 25.35 0.46 -15.49
CA ALA A 106 26.21 0.58 -14.31
C ALA A 106 26.51 2.04 -13.89
N GLN A 107 26.31 3.02 -14.77
CA GLN A 107 26.52 4.43 -14.43
C GLN A 107 25.36 4.99 -13.61
N LYS A 108 25.71 5.66 -12.50
CA LYS A 108 24.79 6.39 -11.62
C LYS A 108 23.94 7.37 -12.45
N THR A 109 22.73 6.95 -12.80
CA THR A 109 21.65 7.88 -13.11
C THR A 109 21.45 8.74 -11.86
N LYS A 110 21.93 9.99 -11.88
CA LYS A 110 21.50 11.01 -10.93
C LYS A 110 20.02 11.27 -11.21
N ALA A 111 19.15 10.43 -10.66
CA ALA A 111 17.73 10.68 -10.73
C ALA A 111 17.46 12.04 -10.05
N LYS A 112 16.78 12.94 -10.77
CA LYS A 112 16.48 14.33 -10.35
C LYS A 112 15.72 14.44 -9.01
N ASN A 113 15.25 13.33 -8.45
CA ASN A 113 14.50 13.25 -7.19
C ASN A 113 15.25 12.50 -6.08
N LEU A 114 16.57 12.26 -6.24
CA LEU A 114 17.39 11.66 -5.19
C LEU A 114 17.77 12.70 -4.15
N VAL A 115 17.44 12.40 -2.90
CA VAL A 115 17.90 13.17 -1.76
C VAL A 115 19.04 12.39 -1.13
N GLU A 116 20.25 12.94 -1.17
CA GLU A 116 21.37 12.40 -0.43
C GLU A 116 21.09 12.57 1.07
N LEU A 117 21.26 11.50 1.85
CA LEU A 117 21.16 11.53 3.31
C LEU A 117 22.43 12.13 3.94
N LYS A 118 22.94 13.23 3.39
CA LYS A 118 24.29 13.76 3.63
C LYS A 118 24.56 14.26 5.06
N ASN A 119 23.52 14.55 5.86
CA ASN A 119 23.64 15.07 7.23
C ASN A 119 22.79 14.30 8.26
N SER A 120 22.67 12.98 8.15
CA SER A 120 22.03 12.20 9.22
C SER A 120 22.99 11.19 9.80
N ASN A 121 23.17 11.26 11.12
CA ASN A 121 23.53 10.13 11.98
C ASN A 121 22.45 9.03 11.93
N LEU A 122 22.04 8.59 10.73
CA LEU A 122 21.21 7.41 10.56
C LEU A 122 22.13 6.22 10.81
N ASN A 123 22.04 5.70 12.03
CA ASN A 123 22.56 4.40 12.40
C ASN A 123 21.97 3.31 11.49
N GLN A 124 22.54 2.10 11.53
CA GLN A 124 22.04 0.96 10.75
C GLN A 124 20.55 0.71 10.99
N GLU A 125 20.09 0.91 12.24
CA GLU A 125 18.68 0.82 12.61
C GLU A 125 17.80 1.74 11.76
N GLY A 126 18.15 3.03 11.65
CA GLY A 126 17.39 3.98 10.84
C GLY A 126 17.38 3.66 9.34
N ILE A 127 18.47 3.08 8.79
CA ILE A 127 18.51 2.58 7.41
C ILE A 127 17.51 1.43 7.23
N PHE A 128 17.52 0.46 8.15
CA PHE A 128 16.56 -0.64 8.14
C PHE A 128 15.13 -0.14 8.29
N THR A 129 14.86 0.83 9.16
CA THR A 129 13.52 1.42 9.34
C THR A 129 13.00 2.05 8.05
N ILE A 130 13.85 2.77 7.31
CA ILE A 130 13.46 3.36 6.01
C ILE A 130 13.14 2.26 4.99
N ILE A 131 13.92 1.19 4.94
CA ILE A 131 13.65 0.05 4.04
C ILE A 131 12.35 -0.66 4.43
N LEU A 132 12.19 -1.00 5.70
CA LEU A 132 11.01 -1.70 6.21
C LEU A 132 9.74 -0.87 6.06
N SER A 133 9.83 0.47 6.00
CA SER A 133 8.69 1.36 5.73
C SER A 133 8.03 1.12 4.36
N LEU A 134 8.77 0.57 3.39
CA LEU A 134 8.27 0.20 2.06
C LEU A 134 7.73 -1.23 1.98
N ILE A 135 7.96 -2.07 2.98
CA ILE A 135 7.41 -3.44 2.95
C ILE A 135 5.93 -3.35 3.36
N PRO A 136 4.99 -3.91 2.56
CA PRO A 136 3.57 -3.92 2.91
C PRO A 136 3.36 -4.51 4.29
N ILE A 137 2.35 -4.02 5.03
CA ILE A 137 2.05 -4.41 6.41
C ILE A 137 3.12 -3.92 7.41
N ILE A 138 4.39 -4.30 7.24
CA ILE A 138 5.50 -3.98 8.15
C ILE A 138 5.71 -2.46 8.25
N GLY A 139 5.68 -1.73 7.13
CA GLY A 139 5.91 -0.29 7.18
C GLY A 139 4.88 0.48 8.02
N PHE A 140 3.65 -0.03 8.13
CA PHE A 140 2.59 0.58 8.93
C PHE A 140 2.73 0.26 10.41
N THR A 141 3.18 -0.94 10.77
CA THR A 141 3.42 -1.30 12.17
C THR A 141 4.55 -0.49 12.78
N LEU A 142 5.51 -0.06 11.96
CA LEU A 142 6.62 0.80 12.37
C LEU A 142 6.23 2.28 12.50
N ARG A 143 5.09 2.71 11.93
CA ARG A 143 4.70 4.12 11.87
C ARG A 143 4.59 4.82 13.23
N GLY A 144 4.00 4.17 14.25
CA GLY A 144 3.84 4.82 15.56
C GLY A 144 5.05 4.72 16.47
N ARG A 145 5.97 3.77 16.23
CA ARG A 145 7.21 3.64 17.01
C ARG A 145 8.24 4.73 16.70
N PHE A 146 8.14 5.39 15.55
CA PHE A 146 9.21 6.27 15.06
C PHE A 146 8.76 7.67 14.66
N TYR A 147 7.78 8.24 15.38
CA TYR A 147 7.34 9.64 15.21
C TYR A 147 8.50 10.66 15.36
N ASN A 148 9.64 10.25 15.95
CA ASN A 148 10.80 11.09 16.22
C ASN A 148 11.89 11.09 15.13
N TYR A 149 11.83 10.24 14.10
CA TYR A 149 12.86 10.17 13.04
C TYR A 149 12.36 10.76 11.71
N LYS A 150 13.06 11.78 11.18
CA LYS A 150 12.90 12.43 9.84
C LYS A 150 11.53 12.15 9.17
N SER A 151 10.51 12.88 9.62
CA SER A 151 9.08 12.62 9.35
C SER A 151 8.71 12.45 7.89
N ASN A 152 9.27 13.24 6.97
CA ASN A 152 8.72 13.35 5.62
C ASN A 152 9.09 12.19 4.70
N ILE A 153 10.30 11.61 4.82
CA ILE A 153 10.72 10.47 3.96
C ILE A 153 9.94 9.23 4.37
N LEU A 154 9.88 8.93 5.67
CA LEU A 154 9.16 7.78 6.20
C LEU A 154 7.66 7.90 5.89
N GLU A 155 7.08 9.09 6.09
CA GLU A 155 5.68 9.34 5.77
C GLU A 155 5.39 9.16 4.28
N ASN A 156 6.26 9.65 3.39
CA ASN A 156 6.12 9.44 1.95
C ASN A 156 6.25 7.97 1.56
N ASN A 157 7.19 7.22 2.15
CA ASN A 157 7.32 5.78 1.91
C ASN A 157 6.08 5.01 2.36
N ILE A 158 5.53 5.35 3.52
CA ILE A 158 4.29 4.77 4.04
C ILE A 158 3.10 5.14 3.13
N LYS A 159 2.98 6.39 2.67
CA LYS A 159 1.94 6.79 1.70
C LYS A 159 2.08 6.04 0.38
N PHE A 160 3.29 5.86 -0.12
CA PHE A 160 3.57 5.11 -1.34
C PHE A 160 3.17 3.63 -1.19
N ASN A 161 3.58 3.02 -0.08
CA ASN A 161 3.23 1.64 0.28
C ASN A 161 1.70 1.46 0.42
N LEU A 162 1.01 2.41 1.02
CA LEU A 162 -0.45 2.41 1.12
C LEU A 162 -1.10 2.34 -0.27
N ILE A 163 -0.72 3.26 -1.16
CA ILE A 163 -1.31 3.36 -2.50
C ILE A 163 -1.06 2.07 -3.26
N PHE A 164 0.16 1.55 -3.19
CA PHE A 164 0.54 0.33 -3.88
C PHE A 164 -0.24 -0.89 -3.35
N THR A 165 -0.37 -1.02 -2.03
CA THR A 165 -1.14 -2.09 -1.38
C THR A 165 -2.62 -2.01 -1.74
N LEU A 166 -3.20 -0.80 -1.81
CA LEU A 166 -4.58 -0.59 -2.25
C LEU A 166 -4.79 -1.03 -3.70
N ILE A 167 -3.89 -0.66 -4.61
CA ILE A 167 -3.95 -1.06 -6.02
C ILE A 167 -3.93 -2.58 -6.14
N ILE A 168 -2.99 -3.26 -5.46
CA ILE A 168 -2.92 -4.73 -5.45
C ILE A 168 -4.21 -5.35 -4.91
N SER A 169 -4.73 -4.80 -3.79
CA SER A 169 -5.95 -5.31 -3.16
C SER A 169 -7.16 -5.21 -4.09
N ILE A 170 -7.29 -4.10 -4.83
CA ILE A 170 -8.35 -3.91 -5.85
C ILE A 170 -8.19 -4.93 -6.98
N VAL A 171 -6.97 -5.16 -7.46
CA VAL A 171 -6.69 -6.13 -8.53
C VAL A 171 -7.08 -7.55 -8.10
N PHE A 172 -6.78 -7.93 -6.85
CA PHE A 172 -7.22 -9.21 -6.29
C PHE A 172 -8.73 -9.29 -6.05
N LEU A 173 -9.39 -8.18 -5.67
CA LEU A 173 -10.87 -8.12 -5.52
C LEU A 173 -11.58 -8.46 -6.83
N PHE A 174 -11.04 -8.01 -7.97
CA PHE A 174 -11.59 -8.30 -9.30
C PHE A 174 -11.09 -9.61 -9.90
N SER A 175 -10.45 -10.49 -9.11
CA SER A 175 -9.95 -11.80 -9.54
C SER A 175 -8.88 -11.76 -10.65
N PHE A 176 -8.16 -10.63 -10.81
CA PHE A 176 -7.06 -10.50 -11.76
C PHE A 176 -5.71 -10.93 -11.14
N GLU A 177 -5.63 -12.18 -10.70
CA GLU A 177 -4.51 -12.69 -9.89
C GLU A 177 -3.14 -12.50 -10.54
N ASN A 178 -3.02 -12.85 -11.83
CA ASN A 178 -1.77 -12.74 -12.58
C ASN A 178 -1.24 -11.29 -12.63
N ILE A 179 -2.15 -10.31 -12.75
CA ILE A 179 -1.81 -8.88 -12.74
C ILE A 179 -1.42 -8.46 -11.32
N GLY A 180 -2.10 -8.96 -10.30
CA GLY A 180 -1.78 -8.72 -8.89
C GLY A 180 -0.39 -9.21 -8.53
N PHE A 181 -0.02 -10.42 -8.96
CA PHE A 181 1.32 -10.98 -8.78
C PHE A 181 2.38 -10.21 -9.55
N LEU A 182 2.08 -9.78 -10.79
CA LEU A 182 2.99 -8.94 -11.55
C LEU A 182 3.27 -7.60 -10.83
N PHE A 183 2.24 -6.95 -10.28
CA PHE A 183 2.43 -5.73 -9.50
C PHE A 183 3.22 -5.97 -8.21
N LEU A 184 2.91 -7.03 -7.44
CA LEU A 184 3.69 -7.41 -6.26
C LEU A 184 5.17 -7.61 -6.61
N LEU A 185 5.45 -8.29 -7.71
CA LEU A 185 6.79 -8.59 -8.17
C LEU A 185 7.56 -7.33 -8.59
N ILE A 186 6.94 -6.44 -9.36
CA ILE A 186 7.50 -5.12 -9.70
C ILE A 186 7.82 -4.33 -8.43
N TYR A 187 6.95 -4.41 -7.42
CA TYR A 187 7.15 -3.74 -6.14
C TYR A 187 8.31 -4.29 -5.33
N PHE A 188 8.46 -5.61 -5.27
CA PHE A 188 9.59 -6.22 -4.58
C PHE A 188 10.91 -5.93 -5.27
N ILE A 189 10.94 -5.92 -6.61
CA ILE A 189 12.11 -5.46 -7.38
C ILE A 189 12.45 -4.01 -7.02
N PHE A 190 11.43 -3.16 -6.96
CA PHE A 190 11.58 -1.77 -6.56
C PHE A 190 12.12 -1.62 -5.14
N ILE A 191 11.60 -2.36 -4.15
CA ILE A 191 12.12 -2.36 -2.77
C ILE A 191 13.58 -2.82 -2.75
N GLY A 192 13.92 -3.87 -3.49
CA GLY A 192 15.30 -4.37 -3.60
C GLY A 192 16.24 -3.29 -4.14
N PHE A 193 15.86 -2.64 -5.24
CA PHE A 193 16.61 -1.54 -5.82
C PHE A 193 16.77 -0.36 -4.84
N TYR A 194 15.67 0.05 -4.19
CA TYR A 194 15.67 1.13 -3.21
C TYR A 194 16.56 0.80 -1.99
N SER A 195 16.55 -0.45 -1.53
CA SER A 195 17.38 -0.93 -0.42
C SER A 195 18.86 -0.87 -0.76
N VAL A 196 19.25 -1.39 -1.93
CA VAL A 196 20.63 -1.31 -2.44
C VAL A 196 21.08 0.14 -2.54
N MET A 197 20.23 1.04 -3.02
CA MET A 197 20.53 2.47 -3.10
C MET A 197 20.80 3.10 -1.74
N ILE A 198 19.97 2.85 -0.73
CA ILE A 198 20.18 3.40 0.61
C ILE A 198 21.48 2.85 1.23
N ILE A 199 21.67 1.53 1.15
CA ILE A 199 22.81 0.86 1.77
C ILE A 199 24.13 1.31 1.14
N THR A 200 24.21 1.35 -0.19
CA THR A 200 25.47 1.61 -0.90
C THR A 200 25.74 3.09 -1.15
N LYS A 201 24.71 3.89 -1.44
CA LYS A 201 24.84 5.29 -1.85
C LYS A 201 24.31 6.27 -0.81
N LYS A 202 23.60 5.81 0.22
CA LYS A 202 22.89 6.66 1.20
C LYS A 202 21.96 7.68 0.53
N GLU A 203 21.33 7.25 -0.57
CA GLU A 203 20.40 8.05 -1.36
C GLU A 203 18.99 7.47 -1.25
N VAL A 204 17.99 8.34 -1.12
CA VAL A 204 16.56 7.96 -1.12
C VAL A 204 15.82 8.64 -2.27
N ILE A 205 14.87 7.92 -2.86
CA ILE A 205 13.93 8.51 -3.83
C ILE A 205 12.90 9.34 -3.04
N ASN A 206 12.78 10.63 -3.37
CA ASN A 206 11.70 11.46 -2.84
C ASN A 206 10.46 11.37 -3.73
N PHE A 207 9.40 10.70 -3.25
CA PHE A 207 8.15 10.52 -3.99
C PHE A 207 7.29 11.79 -4.10
N LYS A 208 7.64 12.90 -3.43
CA LYS A 208 6.86 14.16 -3.41
C LYS A 208 5.34 13.93 -3.23
N LEU A 209 4.96 13.03 -2.30
CA LEU A 209 3.56 12.68 -2.02
C LEU A 209 2.91 13.63 -0.98
N GLU A 210 3.44 14.84 -0.85
CA GLU A 210 2.94 15.86 0.08
C GLU A 210 1.50 16.27 -0.25
N LYS A 211 1.13 16.25 -1.55
CA LYS A 211 -0.24 16.52 -2.01
C LYS A 211 -1.22 15.38 -1.73
N ILE A 212 -0.74 14.19 -1.39
CA ILE A 212 -1.62 13.05 -1.08
C ILE A 212 -2.11 13.20 0.35
N LYS A 213 -3.42 13.35 0.44
CA LYS A 213 -4.14 13.55 1.70
C LYS A 213 -3.94 12.36 2.63
N THR A 214 -3.82 12.65 3.91
CA THR A 214 -3.76 11.63 4.96
C THR A 214 -5.10 10.90 5.08
N PHE A 215 -5.10 9.71 5.70
CA PHE A 215 -6.34 8.98 5.97
C PHE A 215 -7.38 9.79 6.75
N LYS A 216 -6.94 10.63 7.70
CA LYS A 216 -7.84 11.53 8.44
C LYS A 216 -8.53 12.52 7.50
N GLU A 217 -7.76 13.14 6.60
CA GLU A 217 -8.29 14.12 5.64
C GLU A 217 -9.22 13.46 4.62
N LEU A 218 -8.86 12.26 4.13
CA LEU A 218 -9.72 11.46 3.26
C LEU A 218 -11.05 11.10 3.95
N TYR A 219 -11.00 10.72 5.23
CA TYR A 219 -12.20 10.44 6.01
C TYR A 219 -13.11 11.66 6.16
N ILE A 220 -12.53 12.82 6.51
CA ILE A 220 -13.27 14.07 6.65
C ILE A 220 -13.92 14.45 5.32
N LEU A 221 -13.19 14.34 4.20
CA LEU A 221 -13.75 14.60 2.87
C LEU A 221 -14.88 13.64 2.52
N PHE A 222 -14.73 12.35 2.85
CA PHE A 222 -15.78 11.37 2.62
C PHE A 222 -17.08 11.75 3.37
N LEU A 223 -16.98 12.08 4.67
CA LEU A 223 -18.12 12.56 5.45
C LEU A 223 -18.72 13.84 4.89
N THR A 224 -17.87 14.80 4.52
CA THR A 224 -18.30 16.06 3.89
C THR A 224 -19.05 15.79 2.60
N THR A 225 -18.56 14.88 1.75
CA THR A 225 -19.20 14.49 0.49
C THR A 225 -20.56 13.83 0.75
N ILE A 226 -20.67 12.90 1.70
CA ILE A 226 -21.98 12.31 2.07
C ILE A 226 -22.95 13.40 2.53
N LYS A 227 -22.50 14.30 3.41
CA LYS A 227 -23.34 15.40 3.92
C LYS A 227 -23.73 16.37 2.80
N TYR A 228 -22.82 16.65 1.87
CA TYR A 228 -23.07 17.48 0.69
C TYR A 228 -24.11 16.86 -0.23
N ILE A 229 -23.97 15.57 -0.56
CA ILE A 229 -24.94 14.81 -1.35
C ILE A 229 -26.31 14.79 -0.65
N LYS A 230 -26.34 14.55 0.66
CA LYS A 230 -27.59 14.59 1.43
C LYS A 230 -28.24 15.98 1.35
N ASN A 231 -27.47 17.04 1.58
CA ASN A 231 -27.95 18.42 1.52
C ASN A 231 -28.51 18.79 0.14
N TYR A 232 -27.89 18.28 -0.93
CA TYR A 232 -28.37 18.41 -2.30
C TYR A 232 -29.75 17.75 -2.47
N PHE A 233 -29.91 16.50 -2.03
CA PHE A 233 -31.20 15.79 -2.12
C PHE A 233 -32.29 16.33 -1.19
N THR A 234 -31.93 17.01 -0.10
CA THR A 234 -32.89 17.62 0.83
C THR A 234 -33.16 19.10 0.54
N ASN A 235 -32.75 19.63 -0.62
CA ASN A 235 -32.87 21.05 -0.99
C ASN A 235 -32.27 22.06 0.02
N ASN A 236 -31.36 21.62 0.89
CA ASN A 236 -30.66 22.44 1.88
C ASN A 236 -29.22 22.69 1.41
N PHE A 237 -29.09 23.18 0.17
CA PHE A 237 -27.80 23.35 -0.47
C PHE A 237 -26.92 24.33 0.30
N LYS A 238 -25.70 23.91 0.62
CA LYS A 238 -24.66 24.75 1.22
C LYS A 238 -23.40 24.61 0.39
N ILE A 239 -22.58 25.65 0.37
CA ILE A 239 -21.25 25.60 -0.27
C ILE A 239 -20.43 24.49 0.39
N PHE A 240 -19.74 23.68 -0.42
CA PHE A 240 -18.96 22.52 0.05
C PHE A 240 -17.97 22.90 1.15
N GLN A 241 -17.30 24.06 1.02
CA GLN A 241 -16.34 24.55 2.00
C GLN A 241 -16.97 24.77 3.39
N ILE A 242 -18.19 25.33 3.45
CA ILE A 242 -18.92 25.53 4.71
C ILE A 242 -19.20 24.17 5.36
N ILE A 243 -19.62 23.18 4.56
CA ILE A 243 -19.88 21.82 5.05
C ILE A 243 -18.59 21.15 5.51
N LEU A 244 -17.47 21.40 4.82
CA LEU A 244 -16.15 20.89 5.20
C LEU A 244 -15.73 21.43 6.57
N ASP A 245 -15.86 22.73 6.79
CA ASP A 245 -15.50 23.39 8.05
C ASP A 245 -16.41 22.92 9.20
N GLU A 246 -17.73 22.82 8.97
CA GLU A 246 -18.68 22.24 9.93
C GLU A 246 -18.30 20.79 10.29
N THR A 247 -17.88 19.99 9.31
CA THR A 247 -17.50 18.58 9.50
C THR A 247 -16.17 18.48 10.25
N LEU A 248 -15.21 19.35 9.94
CA LEU A 248 -13.93 19.43 10.62
C LEU A 248 -14.10 19.79 12.10
N ASN A 249 -14.91 20.81 12.40
CA ASN A 249 -15.19 21.25 13.77
C ASN A 249 -15.85 20.15 14.59
N LYS A 250 -16.91 19.54 14.03
CA LYS A 250 -17.60 18.42 14.67
C LYS A 250 -16.68 17.22 14.90
N PHE A 251 -15.79 16.93 13.95
CA PHE A 251 -14.80 15.87 14.10
C PHE A 251 -13.84 16.14 15.27
N ASN A 252 -13.33 17.38 15.38
CA ASN A 252 -12.43 17.78 16.46
C ASN A 252 -13.12 17.76 17.84
N GLU A 253 -14.37 18.25 17.93
CA GLU A 253 -15.19 18.17 19.15
C GLU A 253 -15.40 16.73 19.61
N ASN A 254 -15.79 15.84 18.70
CA ASN A 254 -15.99 14.42 19.01
C ASN A 254 -14.70 13.77 19.50
N LYS A 255 -13.55 14.16 18.93
CA LYS A 255 -12.24 13.65 19.36
C LYS A 255 -11.90 14.07 20.80
N LEU A 256 -12.25 15.29 21.19
CA LEU A 256 -12.08 15.76 22.57
C LEU A 256 -12.98 14.99 23.53
N LYS A 257 -14.26 14.85 23.20
CA LYS A 257 -15.22 14.05 23.98
C LYS A 257 -14.77 12.59 24.12
N ASP A 258 -14.29 11.98 23.04
CA ASP A 258 -13.75 10.62 23.04
C ASP A 258 -12.56 10.50 24.01
N LYS A 259 -11.66 11.50 24.05
CA LYS A 259 -10.53 11.52 24.99
C LYS A 259 -10.96 11.67 26.45
N GLU A 260 -11.89 12.58 26.73
CA GLU A 260 -12.43 12.82 28.08
C GLU A 260 -13.21 11.60 28.59
N MET A 261 -13.99 10.94 27.72
CA MET A 261 -14.66 9.69 28.06
C MET A 261 -13.63 8.62 28.45
N LEU A 262 -12.59 8.41 27.63
CA LEU A 262 -11.58 7.37 27.88
C LEU A 262 -10.72 7.66 29.11
N SER A 263 -10.46 8.92 29.46
CA SER A 263 -9.64 9.23 30.63
C SER A 263 -10.30 8.76 31.93
N SER A 264 -11.63 8.74 31.97
CA SER A 264 -12.44 8.30 33.12
C SER A 264 -12.59 6.78 33.30
N LEU A 265 -12.17 5.97 32.31
CA LEU A 265 -12.31 4.51 32.36
C LEU A 265 -11.11 3.83 33.03
N GLU A 266 -11.26 2.59 33.46
CA GLU A 266 -10.14 1.78 33.96
C GLU A 266 -9.21 1.33 32.82
N ASP A 267 -7.95 1.03 33.14
CA ASP A 267 -7.02 0.48 32.15
C ASP A 267 -7.39 -0.96 31.77
N GLY A 268 -7.19 -1.30 30.49
CA GLY A 268 -7.48 -2.65 29.98
C GLY A 268 -6.48 -3.68 30.50
N LYS A 269 -6.95 -4.92 30.68
CA LYS A 269 -6.19 -6.04 31.24
C LYS A 269 -5.32 -6.74 30.20
N ILE A 270 -5.71 -6.67 28.93
CA ILE A 270 -5.05 -7.39 27.83
C ILE A 270 -4.04 -6.48 27.14
N LYS A 271 -2.88 -7.05 26.78
CA LYS A 271 -1.88 -6.33 25.97
C LYS A 271 -2.48 -5.97 24.61
N LYS A 272 -2.31 -4.72 24.23
CA LYS A 272 -2.99 -4.13 23.07
C LYS A 272 -2.71 -4.81 21.73
N ILE A 273 -1.58 -5.50 21.61
CA ILE A 273 -1.24 -6.27 20.40
C ILE A 273 -2.25 -7.39 20.13
N PHE A 274 -2.81 -8.01 21.17
CA PHE A 274 -3.78 -9.09 21.05
C PHE A 274 -5.14 -8.63 20.54
N TYR A 275 -5.47 -7.34 20.66
CA TYR A 275 -6.71 -6.78 20.09
C TYR A 275 -6.75 -6.87 18.57
N TYR A 276 -5.59 -7.00 17.92
CA TYR A 276 -5.48 -6.92 16.47
C TYR A 276 -5.22 -8.27 15.81
N ILE A 277 -5.14 -9.36 16.58
CA ILE A 277 -5.03 -10.70 16.01
C ILE A 277 -6.45 -11.22 15.78
N PRO A 278 -6.87 -11.49 14.52
CA PRO A 278 -8.20 -12.01 14.24
C PRO A 278 -8.48 -13.28 15.04
N ILE A 279 -9.74 -13.48 15.45
CA ILE A 279 -10.21 -14.59 16.29
C ILE A 279 -9.70 -14.50 17.75
N ILE A 280 -8.39 -14.35 17.97
CA ILE A 280 -7.81 -14.24 19.33
C ILE A 280 -8.36 -13.01 20.05
N ASN A 281 -8.56 -11.92 19.32
CA ASN A 281 -9.14 -10.70 19.87
C ASN A 281 -10.60 -10.83 20.34
N LEU A 282 -11.29 -11.94 20.10
CA LEU A 282 -12.62 -12.15 20.72
C LEU A 282 -12.52 -12.22 22.25
N ILE A 283 -11.37 -12.63 22.80
CA ILE A 283 -11.12 -12.58 24.26
C ILE A 283 -11.09 -11.12 24.75
N SER A 284 -10.78 -10.17 23.87
CA SER A 284 -10.66 -8.75 24.22
C SER A 284 -11.96 -8.02 24.52
N PHE A 285 -13.11 -8.67 24.34
CA PHE A 285 -14.40 -8.15 24.78
C PHE A 285 -14.45 -7.84 26.29
N ILE A 286 -13.59 -8.47 27.10
CA ILE A 286 -13.44 -8.16 28.53
C ILE A 286 -13.04 -6.70 28.76
N ASP A 287 -12.26 -6.11 27.83
CA ASP A 287 -11.74 -4.75 27.93
C ASP A 287 -12.63 -3.71 27.21
N ILE A 288 -13.85 -4.06 26.79
CA ILE A 288 -14.70 -3.15 26.00
C ILE A 288 -15.14 -1.88 26.75
N ASN A 289 -15.11 -1.93 28.09
CA ASN A 289 -15.43 -0.79 28.97
C ASN A 289 -14.18 -0.14 29.58
N SER A 290 -12.99 -0.37 29.00
CA SER A 290 -11.72 0.19 29.47
C SER A 290 -11.24 1.37 28.61
N LYS A 291 -10.13 2.00 29.00
CA LYS A 291 -9.41 2.99 28.15
C LYS A 291 -9.02 2.43 26.79
N ASN A 292 -9.00 1.11 26.60
CA ASN A 292 -8.66 0.45 25.35
C ASN A 292 -9.89 0.15 24.46
N LYS A 293 -11.08 0.64 24.81
CA LYS A 293 -12.34 0.40 24.09
C LYS A 293 -12.22 0.50 22.56
N PHE A 294 -11.63 1.58 22.04
CA PHE A 294 -11.50 1.75 20.59
C PHE A 294 -10.60 0.71 19.93
N HIS A 295 -9.57 0.21 20.64
CA HIS A 295 -8.74 -0.88 20.13
C HIS A 295 -9.52 -2.19 20.04
N VAL A 296 -10.34 -2.49 21.08
CA VAL A 296 -11.22 -3.66 21.10
C VAL A 296 -12.22 -3.60 19.93
N GLU A 297 -12.85 -2.44 19.72
CA GLU A 297 -13.80 -2.24 18.64
C GLU A 297 -13.15 -2.33 17.24
N ASN A 298 -11.97 -1.72 17.05
CA ASN A 298 -11.19 -1.90 15.80
C ASN A 298 -10.87 -3.38 15.55
N GLY A 299 -10.44 -4.09 16.59
CA GLY A 299 -10.14 -5.52 16.57
C GLY A 299 -11.34 -6.37 16.15
N PHE A 300 -12.51 -6.12 16.74
CA PHE A 300 -13.71 -6.87 16.41
C PHE A 300 -14.05 -6.81 14.91
N ILE A 301 -13.96 -5.63 14.29
CA ILE A 301 -14.26 -5.48 12.86
C ILE A 301 -13.23 -6.18 11.99
N ILE A 302 -11.97 -6.12 12.39
CA ILE A 302 -10.89 -6.87 11.75
C ILE A 302 -11.26 -8.36 11.70
N THR A 303 -11.78 -8.90 12.79
CA THR A 303 -12.23 -10.31 12.86
C THR A 303 -13.45 -10.57 12.00
N VAL A 304 -14.42 -9.65 11.98
CA VAL A 304 -15.58 -9.75 11.06
C VAL A 304 -15.13 -9.76 9.60
N LEU A 305 -14.24 -8.86 9.19
CA LEU A 305 -13.68 -8.83 7.83
C LEU A 305 -12.94 -10.13 7.50
N PHE A 306 -12.14 -10.65 8.44
CA PHE A 306 -11.45 -11.93 8.28
C PHE A 306 -12.44 -13.08 8.07
N ILE A 307 -13.49 -13.17 8.88
CA ILE A 307 -14.55 -14.18 8.75
C ILE A 307 -15.29 -14.05 7.42
N LEU A 308 -15.62 -12.83 6.99
CA LEU A 308 -16.27 -12.60 5.69
C LEU A 308 -15.39 -13.10 4.53
N ILE A 309 -14.09 -12.83 4.57
CA ILE A 309 -13.14 -13.34 3.57
C ILE A 309 -13.21 -14.88 3.51
N LEU A 310 -13.22 -15.55 4.67
CA LEU A 310 -13.32 -17.01 4.74
C LEU A 310 -14.67 -17.56 4.25
N ILE A 311 -15.79 -17.00 4.71
CA ILE A 311 -17.14 -17.49 4.40
C ILE A 311 -17.44 -17.36 2.91
N PHE A 312 -17.10 -16.21 2.31
CA PHE A 312 -17.37 -15.96 0.89
C PHE A 312 -16.34 -16.63 -0.04
N LYS A 313 -15.42 -17.44 0.52
CA LYS A 313 -14.29 -18.06 -0.21
C LYS A 313 -13.58 -17.04 -1.11
N LEU A 314 -13.50 -15.81 -0.61
CA LEU A 314 -12.81 -14.74 -1.31
C LEU A 314 -11.34 -15.13 -1.41
N ASN A 315 -10.71 -14.72 -2.51
CA ASN A 315 -9.30 -14.98 -2.77
C ASN A 315 -8.45 -14.79 -1.50
N ILE A 316 -7.61 -15.77 -1.14
CA ILE A 316 -6.76 -15.72 0.05
C ILE A 316 -5.83 -14.48 0.06
N TYR A 317 -5.49 -13.95 -1.11
CA TYR A 317 -4.74 -12.70 -1.26
C TYR A 317 -5.56 -11.45 -0.83
N LEU A 318 -6.87 -11.57 -0.64
CA LEU A 318 -7.70 -10.55 0.01
C LEU A 318 -7.42 -10.44 1.51
N LEU A 319 -6.61 -11.34 2.10
CA LEU A 319 -5.98 -11.06 3.40
C LEU A 319 -5.11 -9.79 3.35
N PHE A 320 -4.65 -9.34 2.18
CA PHE A 320 -4.03 -8.01 2.05
C PHE A 320 -5.01 -6.86 2.37
N LEU A 321 -6.34 -7.04 2.27
CA LEU A 321 -7.32 -6.04 2.76
C LEU A 321 -7.34 -5.90 4.28
N LEU A 322 -6.85 -6.92 5.01
CA LEU A 322 -6.58 -6.80 6.45
C LEU A 322 -5.36 -5.92 6.74
N PHE A 323 -4.83 -5.20 5.75
CA PHE A 323 -3.99 -4.03 5.89
C PHE A 323 -4.37 -3.09 7.04
N LEU A 324 -5.66 -2.95 7.35
CA LEU A 324 -6.15 -2.17 8.49
C LEU A 324 -5.64 -2.68 9.85
N ILE A 325 -5.35 -3.97 9.98
CA ILE A 325 -4.67 -4.58 11.13
C ILE A 325 -3.29 -3.94 11.32
N SER A 326 -2.56 -3.74 10.23
CA SER A 326 -1.20 -3.20 10.28
C SER A 326 -1.20 -1.74 10.70
N PHE A 327 -2.18 -0.98 10.22
CA PHE A 327 -2.41 0.40 10.63
C PHE A 327 -2.81 0.51 12.11
N SER A 328 -3.65 -0.42 12.57
CA SER A 328 -4.06 -0.60 13.96
C SER A 328 -2.89 -0.90 14.91
N ILE A 329 -2.05 -1.86 14.52
CA ILE A 329 -0.83 -2.22 15.25
C ILE A 329 0.13 -1.03 15.27
N GLY A 330 0.28 -0.30 14.17
CA GLY A 330 1.13 0.89 14.11
C GLY A 330 0.86 1.92 15.20
N TYR A 331 -0.37 2.02 15.71
CA TYR A 331 -0.75 2.98 16.74
C TYR A 331 -1.25 2.33 18.03
N PHE A 332 -0.91 1.06 18.29
CA PHE A 332 -1.43 0.33 19.45
C PHE A 332 -1.10 1.05 20.76
N GLU A 333 0.02 1.74 20.88
CA GLU A 333 0.40 2.41 22.14
C GLU A 333 -0.55 3.54 22.54
N LYS A 334 -1.22 4.19 21.58
CA LYS A 334 -2.14 5.32 21.82
C LYS A 334 -3.51 4.84 22.29
N LYS A 335 -3.85 5.09 23.57
CA LYS A 335 -5.13 4.65 24.18
C LYS A 335 -6.37 5.21 23.46
N ASP A 336 -6.28 6.42 22.90
CA ASP A 336 -7.36 7.14 22.22
C ASP A 336 -7.44 6.84 20.71
N TYR A 337 -6.79 5.77 20.23
CA TYR A 337 -6.67 5.52 18.80
C TYR A 337 -7.93 4.86 18.20
N LYS A 338 -8.64 5.64 17.38
CA LYS A 338 -9.84 5.26 16.65
C LYS A 338 -9.60 5.29 15.15
N ILE A 339 -9.82 4.17 14.47
CA ILE A 339 -9.83 4.13 12.99
C ILE A 339 -11.25 4.46 12.55
N TYR A 340 -11.49 5.70 12.16
CA TYR A 340 -12.85 6.20 11.95
C TYR A 340 -13.66 5.44 10.88
N PHE A 341 -13.06 5.09 9.74
CA PHE A 341 -13.72 4.27 8.71
C PHE A 341 -14.16 2.90 9.23
N LEU A 342 -13.29 2.26 10.02
CA LEU A 342 -13.61 1.00 10.68
C LEU A 342 -14.74 1.24 11.68
N TYR A 343 -14.60 2.21 12.57
CA TYR A 343 -15.61 2.48 13.59
C TYR A 343 -17.02 2.73 13.01
N ASP A 344 -17.14 3.42 11.87
CA ASP A 344 -18.43 3.62 11.22
C ASP A 344 -19.01 2.30 10.69
N ILE A 345 -18.17 1.41 10.15
CA ILE A 345 -18.56 0.03 9.81
C ILE A 345 -19.04 -0.72 11.08
N TYR A 346 -18.35 -0.59 12.21
CA TYR A 346 -18.80 -1.16 13.49
C TYR A 346 -20.15 -0.62 13.92
N ALA A 347 -20.36 0.69 13.83
CA ALA A 347 -21.64 1.32 14.19
C ALA A 347 -22.78 0.79 13.32
N ILE A 348 -22.54 0.61 12.02
CA ILE A 348 -23.50 0.00 11.08
C ILE A 348 -23.76 -1.46 11.45
N PHE A 349 -22.72 -2.27 11.67
CA PHE A 349 -22.88 -3.67 12.08
C PHE A 349 -23.63 -3.79 13.40
N LYS A 350 -23.30 -2.96 14.39
CA LYS A 350 -24.00 -2.92 15.68
C LYS A 350 -25.47 -2.52 15.50
N PHE A 351 -25.76 -1.54 14.66
CA PHE A 351 -27.13 -1.14 14.34
C PHE A 351 -27.91 -2.27 13.66
N ILE A 352 -27.34 -2.89 12.63
CA ILE A 352 -27.96 -4.02 11.92
C ILE A 352 -28.17 -5.20 12.88
N PHE A 353 -27.14 -5.57 13.64
CA PHE A 353 -27.20 -6.66 14.62
C PHE A 353 -28.28 -6.40 15.69
N LEU A 354 -28.33 -5.19 16.26
CA LEU A 354 -29.36 -4.81 17.24
C LEU A 354 -30.77 -4.79 16.64
N LYS A 355 -30.91 -4.46 15.34
CA LYS A 355 -32.19 -4.43 14.62
C LYS A 355 -32.66 -5.82 14.22
N VAL A 356 -31.75 -6.70 13.78
CA VAL A 356 -32.03 -8.08 13.35
C VAL A 356 -32.26 -9.01 14.54
N PHE A 357 -31.46 -8.90 15.60
CA PHE A 357 -31.54 -9.80 16.76
C PHE A 357 -32.39 -9.24 17.92
N GLY A 358 -33.10 -8.12 17.72
CA GLY A 358 -34.11 -7.62 18.66
C GLY A 358 -33.60 -7.12 20.02
N PHE A 359 -32.29 -7.21 20.32
CA PHE A 359 -31.71 -6.78 21.60
C PHE A 359 -31.78 -5.26 21.85
N GLY A 360 -32.15 -4.45 20.84
CA GLY A 360 -32.23 -2.99 20.93
C GLY A 360 -33.50 -2.42 21.59
N LYS A 361 -34.59 -3.19 21.77
CA LYS A 361 -35.83 -2.62 22.33
C LYS A 361 -35.83 -2.42 23.85
N LYS A 362 -34.91 -3.03 24.61
CA LYS A 362 -34.86 -2.91 26.08
C LYS A 362 -33.84 -1.88 26.64
N GLY A 363 -32.88 -1.42 25.83
CA GLY A 363 -31.79 -0.54 26.31
C GLY A 363 -32.03 0.96 26.16
N VAL A 364 -33.00 1.39 25.34
CA VAL A 364 -33.25 2.82 25.06
C VAL A 364 -34.29 3.42 26.03
N SER A 365 -35.13 2.60 26.68
CA SER A 365 -36.16 3.11 27.61
C SER A 365 -35.63 3.55 28.98
N LEU A 366 -34.37 3.30 29.31
CA LEU A 366 -33.78 3.67 30.61
C LEU A 366 -33.13 5.06 30.63
N LYS A 367 -32.88 5.70 29.48
CA LYS A 367 -32.36 7.08 29.43
C LYS A 367 -33.44 8.16 29.52
N ASN A 368 -34.70 7.83 29.21
CA ASN A 368 -35.80 8.79 29.25
C ASN A 368 -36.55 8.83 30.59
N LYS A 369 -36.11 8.06 31.61
CA LYS A 369 -36.74 8.04 32.94
C LYS A 369 -35.99 8.82 34.03
N LYS A 370 -34.91 9.53 33.69
CA LYS A 370 -34.06 10.25 34.68
C LYS A 370 -34.23 11.77 34.69
N ASN A 371 -35.15 12.33 33.89
CA ASN A 371 -35.40 13.78 33.83
C ASN A 371 -36.76 14.22 34.42
N GLU A 372 -37.51 13.34 35.07
CA GLU A 372 -38.62 13.75 35.94
C GLU A 372 -38.11 13.83 37.39
N ILE A 373 -37.34 14.87 37.67
CA ILE A 373 -37.25 15.39 39.04
C ILE A 373 -38.20 16.58 39.05
N THR A 374 -39.40 16.34 39.58
CA THR A 374 -40.34 17.37 39.99
C THR A 374 -39.68 18.25 41.05
N PHE A 375 -39.51 19.54 40.75
CA PHE A 375 -39.38 20.54 41.79
C PHE A 375 -40.78 20.86 42.29
N GLU A 376 -41.16 20.29 43.44
CA GLU A 376 -42.18 20.91 44.29
C GLU A 376 -41.57 22.17 44.88
N ILE A 377 -42.14 23.32 44.50
CA ILE A 377 -41.90 24.59 45.19
C ILE A 377 -43.08 24.74 46.14
N GLU A 378 -42.83 24.59 47.44
CA GLU A 378 -43.75 25.04 48.48
C GLU A 378 -43.95 26.56 48.37
N LYS A 379 -45.20 27.00 48.30
CA LYS A 379 -45.68 28.27 48.86
C LYS A 379 -47.12 28.15 49.30
#